data_AF-A0A250IPG4-F1
#
_entry.id   AF-A0A250IPG4-F1
#
_cell.length_a   1.000
_cell.length_b   1.000
_cell.length_c   1.000
_cell.angle_alpha   90.00
_cell.angle_beta   90.00
_cell.angle_gamma   90.00
#
_symmetry.space_group_name_H-M   'P 1'
#
loop_
_entity.id
_entity.type
_entity.pdbx_description
1 polymer ?
#
loop_
_entity_poly.entity_id
_entity_poly.type
_entity_poly.pdbx_seq_one_letter_code
_entity_poly.pdbx_strand_id
1 'polypeptide(L)'
;METTRDLLDAVLESPVKEVGAWLDRLTIGEPVGGERFNWEVFAFTAAARAGEERSLPWARIALRVYEGLVNRSPVRIAHSFWLSGMNLRARLIAELGAQAGDSVLDPEIIAAWFQRVATLSVEEAVRLSSSTDLRTVPHDKLLALRDIKNALNILAQIAETDVVRKHPELCGWLELRSQLP
;
A
#
# COMPACT_ATOMS: atom_id res chain seq x y z
N MET A 1 -18.40 -6.00 -27.60
CA MET A 1 -17.79 -6.59 -26.38
C MET A 1 -17.28 -5.42 -25.55
N GLU A 2 -18.21 -4.75 -24.85
CA GLU A 2 -18.04 -3.47 -24.11
C GLU A 2 -18.36 -3.60 -22.61
N THR A 3 -18.83 -4.77 -22.18
CA THR A 3 -19.48 -5.01 -20.88
C THR A 3 -18.60 -4.80 -19.65
N THR A 4 -17.29 -5.05 -19.73
CA THR A 4 -16.39 -4.88 -18.57
C THR A 4 -16.22 -3.42 -18.15
N ARG A 5 -16.19 -2.49 -19.11
CA ARG A 5 -16.03 -1.05 -18.83
C ARG A 5 -17.34 -0.48 -18.28
N ASP A 6 -18.45 -0.85 -18.89
CA ASP A 6 -19.78 -0.41 -18.47
C ASP A 6 -20.10 -0.87 -17.04
N LEU A 7 -19.74 -2.11 -16.67
CA LEU A 7 -19.93 -2.60 -15.30
C LEU A 7 -19.00 -1.89 -14.31
N LEU A 8 -17.74 -1.67 -14.67
CA LEU A 8 -16.78 -0.96 -13.82
C LEU A 8 -17.27 0.46 -13.51
N ASP A 9 -17.65 1.20 -14.55
CA ASP A 9 -18.11 2.58 -14.44
C ASP A 9 -19.41 2.64 -13.63
N ALA A 10 -20.38 1.76 -13.90
CA ALA A 10 -21.65 1.70 -13.16
C ALA A 10 -21.46 1.43 -11.66
N VAL A 11 -20.56 0.51 -11.29
CA VAL A 11 -20.26 0.23 -9.87
C VAL A 11 -19.58 1.44 -9.22
N LEU A 12 -18.66 2.11 -9.91
CA LEU A 12 -17.97 3.28 -9.36
C LEU A 12 -18.89 4.50 -9.20
N GLU A 13 -19.94 4.63 -10.02
CA GLU A 13 -20.95 5.69 -9.87
C GLU A 13 -21.95 5.41 -8.74
N SER A 14 -22.04 4.16 -8.27
CA SER A 14 -22.98 3.76 -7.23
C SER A 14 -22.60 4.33 -5.84
N PRO A 15 -23.57 4.51 -4.93
CA PRO A 15 -23.29 4.90 -3.55
C PRO A 15 -22.34 3.93 -2.84
N VAL A 16 -21.40 4.45 -2.06
CA VAL A 16 -20.33 3.66 -1.41
C VAL A 16 -20.84 2.48 -0.57
N LYS A 17 -22.03 2.61 0.04
CA LYS A 17 -22.66 1.52 0.79
C LYS A 17 -23.10 0.36 -0.11
N GLU A 18 -23.63 0.68 -1.28
CA GLU A 18 -24.06 -0.32 -2.27
C GLU A 18 -22.87 -1.03 -2.87
N VAL A 19 -21.78 -0.31 -3.13
CA VAL A 19 -20.51 -0.89 -3.57
C VAL A 19 -19.95 -1.85 -2.53
N GLY A 20 -19.97 -1.47 -1.25
CA GLY A 20 -19.57 -2.34 -0.15
C GLY A 20 -20.38 -3.64 -0.10
N ALA A 21 -21.72 -3.53 -0.14
CA ALA A 21 -22.61 -4.69 -0.14
C ALA A 21 -22.48 -5.55 -1.42
N TRP A 22 -22.14 -4.94 -2.54
CA TRP A 22 -21.83 -5.64 -3.78
C TRP A 22 -20.54 -6.47 -3.64
N LEU A 23 -19.47 -5.89 -3.09
CA LEU A 23 -18.22 -6.60 -2.82
C LEU A 23 -18.37 -7.76 -1.84
N ASP A 24 -19.30 -7.67 -0.88
CA ASP A 24 -19.59 -8.74 0.08
C ASP A 24 -20.07 -10.04 -0.57
N ARG A 25 -20.59 -9.96 -1.79
CA ARG A 25 -21.09 -11.13 -2.53
C ARG A 25 -20.08 -11.68 -3.55
N LEU A 26 -18.88 -11.09 -3.62
CA LEU A 26 -17.89 -11.39 -4.65
C LEU A 26 -16.61 -11.96 -4.06
N THR A 27 -15.92 -12.74 -4.88
CA THR A 27 -14.53 -13.13 -4.62
C THR A 27 -13.62 -12.20 -5.40
N ILE A 28 -12.87 -11.34 -4.71
CA ILE A 28 -11.93 -10.40 -5.35
C ILE A 28 -10.95 -11.16 -6.24
N GLY A 29 -10.75 -10.69 -7.47
CA GLY A 29 -9.89 -11.31 -8.47
C GLY A 29 -10.59 -12.34 -9.37
N GLU A 30 -11.82 -12.78 -9.05
CA GLU A 30 -12.62 -13.62 -9.95
C GLU A 30 -13.38 -12.78 -10.98
N PRO A 31 -13.82 -13.39 -12.10
CA PRO A 31 -14.83 -12.82 -12.98
C PRO A 31 -16.10 -12.41 -12.22
N VAL A 32 -16.75 -11.33 -12.67
CA VAL A 32 -18.04 -10.87 -12.16
C VAL A 32 -19.10 -11.17 -13.21
N GLY A 33 -20.16 -11.91 -12.84
CA GLY A 33 -21.20 -12.31 -13.79
C GLY A 33 -20.70 -13.21 -14.93
N GLY A 34 -19.59 -13.93 -14.71
CA GLY A 34 -18.95 -14.77 -15.74
C GLY A 34 -18.00 -14.00 -16.68
N GLU A 35 -17.87 -12.68 -16.50
CA GLU A 35 -17.01 -11.84 -17.32
C GLU A 35 -15.78 -11.34 -16.55
N ARG A 36 -14.66 -11.18 -17.27
CA ARG A 36 -13.43 -10.63 -16.68
C ARG A 36 -13.72 -9.23 -16.14
N PHE A 37 -13.32 -8.97 -14.89
CA PHE A 37 -13.46 -7.68 -14.23
C PHE A 37 -12.09 -7.08 -13.93
N ASN A 38 -11.93 -5.78 -14.15
CA ASN A 38 -10.66 -5.09 -13.93
C ASN A 38 -10.52 -4.61 -12.48
N TRP A 39 -10.23 -5.56 -11.58
CA TRP A 39 -10.05 -5.31 -10.16
C TRP A 39 -8.95 -4.31 -9.83
N GLU A 40 -7.89 -4.26 -10.64
CA GLU A 40 -6.77 -3.33 -10.44
C GLU A 40 -7.20 -1.89 -10.66
N VAL A 41 -7.87 -1.61 -11.79
CA VAL A 41 -8.42 -0.29 -12.07
C VAL A 41 -9.49 0.08 -11.06
N PHE A 42 -10.34 -0.87 -10.67
CA PHE A 42 -11.34 -0.62 -9.62
C PHE A 42 -10.70 -0.19 -8.30
N ALA A 43 -9.69 -0.92 -7.80
CA ALA A 43 -8.98 -0.57 -6.57
C ALA A 43 -8.29 0.79 -6.67
N PHE A 44 -7.62 1.06 -7.80
CA PHE A 44 -6.96 2.32 -8.07
C PHE A 44 -7.94 3.50 -8.06
N THR A 45 -9.07 3.38 -8.77
CA THR A 45 -10.07 4.46 -8.83
C THR A 45 -10.75 4.67 -7.49
N ALA A 46 -11.07 3.60 -6.76
CA ALA A 46 -11.60 3.70 -5.40
C ALA A 46 -10.60 4.38 -4.44
N ALA A 47 -9.30 4.09 -4.56
CA ALA A 47 -8.24 4.74 -3.76
C ALA A 47 -8.10 6.22 -4.09
N ALA A 48 -8.10 6.59 -5.38
CA ALA A 48 -8.06 7.97 -5.82
C ALA A 48 -9.25 8.77 -5.25
N ARG A 49 -10.47 8.21 -5.40
CA ARG A 49 -11.70 8.79 -4.85
C ARG A 49 -11.66 8.93 -3.33
N ALA A 50 -11.12 7.94 -2.63
CA ALA A 50 -10.94 8.01 -1.18
C ALA A 50 -10.05 9.20 -0.77
N GLY A 51 -8.98 9.48 -1.51
CA GLY A 51 -8.11 10.62 -1.27
C GLY A 51 -8.74 11.96 -1.64
N GLU A 52 -9.43 12.05 -2.77
CA GLU A 52 -10.10 13.28 -3.23
C GLU A 52 -11.27 13.68 -2.32
N GLU A 53 -12.12 12.72 -1.96
CA GLU A 53 -13.29 12.94 -1.11
C GLU A 53 -12.97 12.85 0.39
N ARG A 54 -11.72 12.51 0.76
CA ARG A 54 -11.33 12.20 2.14
C ARG A 54 -12.24 11.14 2.79
N SER A 55 -12.62 10.14 2.00
CA SER A 55 -13.67 9.18 2.32
C SER A 55 -13.10 7.87 2.86
N LEU A 56 -13.19 7.67 4.18
CA LEU A 56 -12.83 6.40 4.81
C LEU A 56 -13.63 5.20 4.27
N PRO A 57 -14.94 5.29 3.97
CA PRO A 57 -15.66 4.20 3.31
C PRO A 57 -15.04 3.77 1.97
N TRP A 58 -14.68 4.72 1.11
CA TRP A 58 -13.98 4.40 -0.15
C TRP A 58 -12.59 3.84 0.10
N ALA A 59 -11.87 4.35 1.11
CA ALA A 59 -10.59 3.80 1.49
C ALA A 59 -10.71 2.33 1.89
N ARG A 60 -11.67 1.97 2.74
CA ARG A 60 -11.90 0.57 3.15
C ARG A 60 -12.21 -0.34 1.97
N ILE A 61 -12.99 0.14 0.99
CA ILE A 61 -13.24 -0.58 -0.26
C ILE A 61 -11.93 -0.82 -1.03
N ALA A 62 -11.17 0.23 -1.31
CA ALA A 62 -9.92 0.12 -2.06
C ALA A 62 -8.94 -0.84 -1.38
N LEU A 63 -8.80 -0.73 -0.06
CA LEU A 63 -7.88 -1.53 0.74
C LEU A 63 -8.29 -3.01 0.78
N ARG A 64 -9.59 -3.30 0.88
CA ARG A 64 -10.11 -4.67 0.77
C ARG A 64 -9.81 -5.28 -0.59
N VAL A 65 -9.97 -4.51 -1.67
CA VAL A 65 -9.69 -5.01 -3.03
C VAL A 65 -8.19 -5.24 -3.21
N TYR A 66 -7.32 -4.31 -2.75
CA TYR A 66 -5.88 -4.51 -2.77
C TYR A 66 -5.46 -5.75 -1.98
N GLU A 67 -6.01 -5.98 -0.80
CA GLU A 67 -5.74 -7.19 0.00
C GLU A 67 -6.18 -8.47 -0.74
N GLY A 68 -7.35 -8.45 -1.36
CA GLY A 68 -7.81 -9.54 -2.22
C GLY A 68 -6.86 -9.80 -3.39
N LEU A 69 -6.31 -8.76 -4.01
CA LEU A 69 -5.35 -8.88 -5.12
C LEU A 69 -3.99 -9.38 -4.66
N VAL A 70 -3.49 -8.94 -3.51
CA VAL A 70 -2.26 -9.42 -2.86
C VAL A 70 -2.29 -10.94 -2.72
N ASN A 71 -3.38 -11.47 -2.15
CA ASN A 71 -3.50 -12.89 -1.82
C ASN A 71 -3.53 -13.82 -3.04
N ARG A 72 -3.70 -13.25 -4.24
CA ARG A 72 -3.91 -14.01 -5.48
C ARG A 72 -2.84 -13.73 -6.53
N SER A 73 -1.90 -12.85 -6.22
CA SER A 73 -0.87 -12.40 -7.15
C SER A 73 0.48 -13.03 -6.81
N PRO A 74 1.34 -13.27 -7.82
CA PRO A 74 2.74 -13.57 -7.60
C PRO A 74 3.40 -12.50 -6.71
N VAL A 75 4.41 -12.90 -5.91
CA VAL A 75 5.05 -12.06 -4.88
C VAL A 75 5.38 -10.64 -5.36
N ARG A 76 5.94 -10.47 -6.56
CA ARG A 76 6.34 -9.15 -7.06
C ARG A 76 5.13 -8.25 -7.38
N ILE A 77 4.06 -8.82 -7.93
CA ILE A 77 2.83 -8.07 -8.23
C ILE A 77 2.10 -7.75 -6.92
N ALA A 78 2.04 -8.71 -5.99
CA ALA A 78 1.49 -8.51 -4.66
C ALA A 78 2.20 -7.36 -3.90
N HIS A 79 3.53 -7.24 -4.04
CA HIS A 79 4.27 -6.12 -3.45
C HIS A 79 3.78 -4.74 -3.94
N SER A 80 3.49 -4.60 -5.24
CA SER A 80 2.94 -3.35 -5.78
C SER A 80 1.56 -3.01 -5.18
N PHE A 81 0.69 -4.00 -4.99
CA PHE A 81 -0.61 -3.77 -4.35
C PHE A 81 -0.50 -3.43 -2.86
N TRP A 82 0.42 -4.07 -2.14
CA TRP A 82 0.77 -3.68 -0.78
C TRP A 82 1.22 -2.22 -0.71
N LEU A 83 2.13 -1.81 -1.60
CA LEU A 83 2.62 -0.43 -1.68
C LEU A 83 1.47 0.56 -1.92
N SER A 84 0.59 0.29 -2.88
CA SER A 84 -0.57 1.14 -3.15
C SER A 84 -1.49 1.26 -1.93
N GLY A 85 -1.79 0.15 -1.26
CA GLY A 85 -2.62 0.15 -0.05
C GLY A 85 -2.00 0.89 1.12
N MET A 86 -0.68 0.78 1.31
CA MET A 86 0.03 1.49 2.38
C MET A 86 0.21 2.97 2.10
N ASN A 87 0.42 3.34 0.82
CA ASN A 87 0.45 4.73 0.40
C ASN A 87 -0.90 5.43 0.67
N LEU A 88 -2.02 4.76 0.35
CA LEU A 88 -3.35 5.29 0.65
C LEU A 88 -3.55 5.52 2.15
N ARG A 89 -3.14 4.57 3.00
CA ARG A 89 -3.21 4.73 4.46
C ARG A 89 -2.37 5.91 4.93
N ALA A 90 -1.10 5.97 4.52
CA ALA A 90 -0.19 7.03 4.95
C ALA A 90 -0.71 8.42 4.57
N ARG A 91 -1.21 8.56 3.33
CA ARG A 91 -1.83 9.80 2.87
C ARG A 91 -3.04 10.18 3.73
N LEU A 92 -3.97 9.25 3.98
CA LEU A 92 -5.16 9.55 4.77
C LEU A 92 -4.84 9.83 6.24
N ILE A 93 -3.83 9.16 6.82
CA ILE A 93 -3.34 9.47 8.17
C ILE A 93 -2.75 10.88 8.23
N ALA A 94 -1.95 11.26 7.24
CA ALA A 94 -1.38 12.61 7.16
C ALA A 94 -2.47 13.68 7.00
N GLU A 95 -3.54 13.40 6.24
CA GLU A 95 -4.61 14.36 5.98
C GLU A 95 -5.70 14.42 7.07
N LEU A 96 -6.03 13.29 7.69
CA LEU A 96 -7.17 13.15 8.62
C LEU A 96 -6.74 12.93 10.07
N GLY A 97 -5.46 12.70 10.31
CA GLY A 97 -4.91 12.37 11.61
C GLY A 97 -4.85 10.86 11.87
N ALA A 98 -3.89 10.47 12.71
CA ALA A 98 -3.73 9.09 13.16
C ALA A 98 -4.83 8.70 14.16
N GLN A 99 -5.38 7.50 14.03
CA GLN A 99 -6.37 6.95 14.95
C GLN A 99 -6.03 5.49 15.27
N ALA A 100 -5.57 5.24 16.50
CA ALA A 100 -5.25 3.90 16.97
C ALA A 100 -6.47 2.97 16.87
N GLY A 101 -6.27 1.75 16.36
CA GLY A 101 -7.30 0.73 16.17
C GLY A 101 -8.19 0.91 14.95
N ASP A 102 -8.12 2.02 14.20
CA ASP A 102 -8.87 2.15 12.94
C ASP A 102 -8.18 1.38 11.80
N SER A 103 -8.96 0.67 10.98
CA SER A 103 -8.43 -0.20 9.92
C SER A 103 -7.72 0.52 8.77
N VAL A 104 -7.90 1.84 8.68
CA VAL A 104 -7.29 2.72 7.67
C VAL A 104 -6.30 3.69 8.32
N LEU A 105 -6.68 4.30 9.44
CA LEU A 105 -5.96 5.40 10.07
C LEU A 105 -5.02 4.98 11.20
N ASP A 106 -4.89 3.68 11.48
CA ASP A 106 -3.93 3.20 12.47
C ASP A 106 -2.52 3.11 11.85
N PRO A 107 -1.57 3.94 12.30
CA PRO A 107 -0.22 3.89 11.75
C PRO A 107 0.57 2.65 12.18
N GLU A 108 0.17 1.92 13.22
CA GLU A 108 0.80 0.65 13.61
C GLU A 108 0.74 -0.36 12.46
N ILE A 109 -0.29 -0.28 11.60
CA ILE A 109 -0.41 -1.13 10.40
C ILE A 109 0.76 -0.89 9.45
N ILE A 110 1.15 0.38 9.24
CA ILE A 110 2.25 0.74 8.34
C ILE A 110 3.60 0.38 8.98
N ALA A 111 3.76 0.61 10.29
CA ALA A 111 4.97 0.23 11.02
C ALA A 111 5.19 -1.29 10.99
N ALA A 112 4.17 -2.08 11.30
CA ALA A 112 4.22 -3.55 11.25
C ALA A 112 4.45 -4.07 9.84
N TRP A 113 3.87 -3.42 8.82
CA TRP A 113 4.15 -3.76 7.43
C TRP A 113 5.61 -3.47 7.05
N PHE A 114 6.15 -2.31 7.45
CA PHE A 114 7.55 -1.97 7.19
C PHE A 114 8.51 -3.00 7.80
N GLN A 115 8.26 -3.44 9.05
CA GLN A 115 9.08 -4.47 9.69
C GLN A 115 9.12 -5.79 8.88
N ARG A 116 8.06 -6.12 8.13
CA ARG A 116 8.05 -7.28 7.23
C ARG A 116 8.80 -7.02 5.93
N VAL A 117 8.84 -5.78 5.45
CA VAL A 117 9.58 -5.37 4.23
C VAL A 117 11.08 -5.25 4.51
N ALA A 118 11.46 -4.80 5.70
CA ALA A 118 12.83 -4.64 6.16
C ALA A 118 13.52 -6.00 6.44
N THR A 119 13.77 -6.75 5.37
CA THR A 119 14.44 -8.06 5.41
C THR A 119 15.95 -7.99 5.65
N LEU A 120 16.52 -6.79 5.58
CA LEU A 120 17.92 -6.51 5.90
C LEU A 120 18.00 -5.78 7.24
N SER A 121 19.09 -5.92 7.97
CA SER A 121 19.36 -5.04 9.11
C SER A 121 19.74 -3.63 8.63
N VAL A 122 19.63 -2.63 9.53
CA VAL A 122 20.07 -1.26 9.23
C VAL A 122 21.55 -1.25 8.83
N GLU A 123 22.40 -1.98 9.55
CA GLU A 123 23.84 -2.05 9.32
C GLU A 123 24.16 -2.71 7.98
N GLU A 124 23.43 -3.76 7.60
CA GLU A 124 23.56 -4.37 6.28
C GLU A 124 23.11 -3.42 5.18
N ALA A 125 21.99 -2.72 5.36
CA ALA A 125 21.51 -1.75 4.41
C ALA A 125 22.51 -0.59 4.21
N VAL A 126 23.06 -0.04 5.29
CA VAL A 126 24.14 0.98 5.27
C VAL A 126 25.33 0.47 4.46
N ARG A 127 25.85 -0.71 4.80
CA ARG A 127 27.03 -1.29 4.13
C ARG A 127 26.80 -1.43 2.62
N LEU A 128 25.61 -1.88 2.22
CA LEU A 128 25.28 -2.08 0.81
C LEU A 128 25.03 -0.74 0.08
N SER A 129 24.38 0.22 0.72
CA SER A 129 24.11 1.55 0.13
C SER A 129 25.38 2.40 0.00
N SER A 130 26.36 2.19 0.87
CA SER A 130 27.67 2.88 0.79
C SER A 130 28.63 2.27 -0.22
N SER A 131 28.24 1.21 -0.95
CA SER A 131 29.09 0.64 -2.01
C SER A 131 29.31 1.65 -3.13
N THR A 132 30.57 1.91 -3.48
CA THR A 132 30.96 2.84 -4.55
C THR A 132 30.49 2.37 -5.94
N ASP A 133 30.23 1.06 -6.10
CA ASP A 133 29.66 0.49 -7.31
C ASP A 133 28.48 -0.42 -7.00
N LEU A 134 27.27 0.11 -7.15
CA LEU A 134 26.01 -0.63 -6.97
C LEU A 134 25.88 -1.83 -7.91
N ARG A 135 26.63 -1.90 -9.03
CA ARG A 135 26.60 -3.06 -9.95
C ARG A 135 27.21 -4.30 -9.33
N THR A 136 28.02 -4.14 -8.30
CA THR A 136 28.63 -5.25 -7.54
C THR A 136 27.69 -5.83 -6.49
N VAL A 137 26.59 -5.13 -6.17
CA VAL A 137 25.60 -5.59 -5.19
C VAL A 137 24.72 -6.67 -5.84
N PRO A 138 24.51 -7.82 -5.19
CA PRO A 138 23.60 -8.84 -5.67
C PRO A 138 22.22 -8.29 -6.02
N HIS A 139 21.63 -8.77 -7.11
CA HIS A 139 20.37 -8.21 -7.63
C HIS A 139 19.21 -8.29 -6.63
N ASP A 140 19.10 -9.39 -5.90
CA ASP A 140 18.13 -9.60 -4.82
C ASP A 140 18.30 -8.58 -3.69
N LYS A 141 19.54 -8.25 -3.32
CA LYS A 141 19.85 -7.23 -2.32
C LYS A 141 19.51 -5.83 -2.82
N LEU A 142 19.79 -5.50 -4.09
CA LEU A 142 19.37 -4.24 -4.70
C LEU A 142 17.85 -4.09 -4.71
N LEU A 143 17.11 -5.17 -5.01
CA LEU A 143 15.66 -5.16 -4.94
C LEU A 143 15.16 -4.93 -3.51
N ALA A 144 15.73 -5.62 -2.52
CA ALA A 144 15.39 -5.41 -1.12
C ALA A 144 15.61 -3.96 -0.67
N LEU A 145 16.73 -3.33 -1.05
CA LEU A 145 17.00 -1.92 -0.73
C LEU A 145 15.97 -0.97 -1.35
N ARG A 146 15.56 -1.22 -2.60
CA ARG A 146 14.51 -0.43 -3.27
C ARG A 146 13.16 -0.59 -2.60
N ASP A 147 12.80 -1.82 -2.25
CA ASP A 147 11.53 -2.12 -1.57
C ASP A 147 11.50 -1.46 -0.18
N ILE A 148 12.63 -1.47 0.56
CA ILE A 148 12.81 -0.74 1.82
C ILE A 148 12.67 0.77 1.61
N LYS A 149 13.33 1.36 0.61
CA LYS A 149 13.23 2.79 0.30
C LYS A 149 11.80 3.21 0.00
N ASN A 150 11.08 2.43 -0.79
CA ASN A 150 9.68 2.69 -1.11
C ASN A 150 8.81 2.67 0.15
N ALA A 151 9.02 1.70 1.04
CA ALA A 151 8.31 1.64 2.31
C ALA A 151 8.67 2.81 3.24
N LEU A 152 9.94 3.24 3.26
CA LEU A 152 10.37 4.41 4.02
C LEU A 152 9.79 5.72 3.47
N ASN A 153 9.58 5.83 2.17
CA ASN A 153 8.89 6.99 1.59
C ASN A 153 7.42 7.06 2.00
N ILE A 154 6.79 5.92 2.31
CA ILE A 154 5.43 5.86 2.86
C ILE A 154 5.47 6.24 4.35
N LEU A 155 6.37 5.64 5.14
CA LEU A 155 6.54 5.98 6.56
C LEU A 155 6.88 7.47 6.77
N ALA A 156 7.72 8.06 5.91
CA ALA A 156 8.10 9.45 6.01
C ALA A 156 6.89 10.41 5.93
N GLN A 157 5.80 10.04 5.25
CA GLN A 157 4.58 10.86 5.19
C GLN A 157 3.87 10.97 6.53
N ILE A 158 4.11 10.00 7.44
CA ILE A 158 3.49 9.95 8.76
C ILE A 158 4.53 10.05 9.88
N ALA A 159 5.80 10.36 9.57
CA ALA A 159 6.87 10.37 10.57
C ALA A 159 6.71 11.50 11.60
N GLU A 160 6.05 12.60 11.24
CA GLU A 160 5.71 13.69 12.16
C GLU A 160 4.55 13.33 13.11
N THR A 161 3.82 12.25 12.82
CA THR A 161 2.85 11.69 13.75
C THR A 161 3.59 10.95 14.88
N ASP A 162 2.88 10.66 15.96
CA ASP A 162 3.42 10.03 17.17
C ASP A 162 4.07 8.63 16.97
N VAL A 163 4.07 8.15 15.73
CA VAL A 163 4.61 6.87 15.26
C VAL A 163 6.10 6.74 15.52
N VAL A 164 6.90 7.76 15.20
CA VAL A 164 8.36 7.68 15.43
C VAL A 164 8.67 7.63 16.93
N ARG A 165 7.84 8.27 17.77
CA ARG A 165 7.98 8.19 19.23
C ARG A 165 7.66 6.78 19.74
N LYS A 166 6.68 6.09 19.14
CA LYS A 166 6.31 4.72 19.51
C LYS A 166 7.26 3.66 18.95
N HIS A 167 7.90 3.95 17.83
CA HIS A 167 8.81 3.06 17.12
C HIS A 167 10.19 3.70 16.94
N PRO A 168 10.98 3.83 18.03
CA PRO A 168 12.32 4.42 17.95
C PRO A 168 13.26 3.64 17.01
N GLU A 169 12.98 2.36 16.75
CA GLU A 169 13.71 1.55 15.78
C GLU A 169 13.60 2.07 14.33
N LEU A 170 12.58 2.89 14.02
CA LEU A 170 12.41 3.48 12.68
C LEU A 170 13.31 4.69 12.45
N CYS A 171 13.85 5.32 13.49
CA CYS A 171 14.68 6.52 13.36
C CYS A 171 15.89 6.28 12.45
N GLY A 172 16.67 5.22 12.72
CA GLY A 172 17.85 4.89 11.93
C GLY A 172 17.52 4.57 10.46
N TRP A 173 16.36 3.94 10.23
CA TRP A 173 15.88 3.71 8.87
C TRP A 173 15.47 4.99 8.14
N LEU A 174 14.77 5.90 8.82
CA LEU A 174 14.34 7.17 8.24
C LEU A 174 15.54 8.08 7.89
N GLU A 175 16.61 8.03 8.70
CA GLU A 175 17.88 8.70 8.42
C GLU A 175 18.60 8.10 7.21
N LEU A 176 18.56 6.77 7.06
CA LEU A 176 19.17 6.06 5.93
C LEU A 176 18.42 6.28 4.59
N ARG A 177 17.13 6.64 4.64
CA ARG A 177 16.23 6.69 3.48
C ARG A 177 16.79 7.40 2.25
N SER A 178 17.46 8.54 2.44
CA SER A 178 18.00 9.35 1.33
C SER A 178 19.22 8.72 0.64
N GLN A 179 19.86 7.75 1.29
CA GLN A 179 21.06 7.06 0.82
C GLN A 179 20.75 5.75 0.09
N LEU A 180 19.52 5.23 0.24
CA LEU A 180 19.08 4.03 -0.45
C LEU A 180 18.88 4.30 -1.96
N PRO A 181 19.11 3.29 -2.83
CA PRO A 181 18.92 3.40 -4.28
C PRO A 181 17.45 3.61 -4.67
#